data_AF-A0AAW3I177-F1
#
_entry.id   AF-A0AAW3I177-F1
#
_cell.length_a   1.000
_cell.length_b   1.000
_cell.length_c   1.000
_cell.angle_alpha   90.00
_cell.angle_beta   90.00
_cell.angle_gamma   90.00
#
_symmetry.space_group_name_H-M   'P 1'
#
loop_
_entity.id
_entity.type
_entity.pdbx_description
1 polymer ?
#
loop_
_entity_poly.entity_id
_entity_poly.type
_entity_poly.pdbx_seq_one_letter_code
_entity_poly.pdbx_strand_id
1 'polypeptide(L)'
;MRHSRVATNWLIIGWITAMVATLSAIFIGEVMGRTPCVLCWYQRIFMFPLALVLGVASYRGDHDGWRYAMPLAVVGAGFAGYHTLLYWGVIEPEIVSCSAETSCSGAEMAILGSIPLPFVSLLAFALIVISLFLVRHQTNK
;
A
#
# COMPACT_ATOMS: atom_id res chain seq x y z
N MET A 1 20.44 11.68 19.79
CA MET A 1 19.96 10.36 20.31
C MET A 1 18.44 10.22 20.40
N ARG A 2 17.67 11.20 20.91
CA ARG A 2 16.19 11.09 20.96
C ARG A 2 15.53 11.12 19.58
N HIS A 3 15.99 12.00 18.67
CA HIS A 3 15.49 12.11 17.30
C HIS A 3 15.71 10.84 16.47
N SER A 4 16.90 10.22 16.58
CA SER A 4 17.20 8.98 15.85
C SER A 4 16.31 7.81 16.30
N ARG A 5 16.00 7.73 17.60
CA ARG A 5 15.11 6.68 18.14
C ARG A 5 13.66 6.85 17.64
N VAL A 6 13.18 8.09 17.57
CA VAL A 6 11.84 8.40 17.05
C VAL A 6 11.75 8.11 15.55
N ALA A 7 12.76 8.46 14.76
CA ALA A 7 12.80 8.16 13.34
C ALA A 7 12.79 6.63 13.07
N THR A 8 13.56 5.85 13.83
CA THR A 8 13.54 4.38 13.73
C THR A 8 12.16 3.80 14.04
N ASN A 9 11.44 4.32 15.05
CA ASN A 9 10.10 3.83 15.37
C ASN A 9 9.13 4.04 14.19
N TRP A 10 9.18 5.21 13.54
CA TRP A 10 8.34 5.48 12.37
C TRP A 10 8.68 4.61 11.17
N LEU A 11 9.98 4.32 10.93
CA LEU A 11 10.40 3.36 9.91
C LEU A 11 9.85 1.96 10.17
N ILE A 12 9.95 1.49 11.43
CA ILE A 12 9.42 0.18 11.83
C ILE A 12 7.90 0.12 11.64
N ILE A 13 7.17 1.18 12.00
CA ILE A 13 5.72 1.25 11.78
C ILE A 13 5.41 1.11 10.28
N GLY A 14 6.07 1.89 9.43
CA GLY A 14 5.88 1.80 7.98
C GLY A 14 6.21 0.42 7.42
N TRP A 15 7.29 -0.20 7.91
CA TRP A 15 7.68 -1.55 7.52
C TRP A 15 6.66 -2.61 7.92
N ILE A 16 6.18 -2.58 9.17
CA ILE A 16 5.15 -3.50 9.67
C ILE A 16 3.87 -3.36 8.83
N THR A 17 3.44 -2.13 8.55
CA THR A 17 2.27 -1.88 7.69
C THR A 17 2.45 -2.49 6.30
N ALA A 18 3.60 -2.27 5.65
CA ALA A 18 3.89 -2.82 4.32
C ALA A 18 3.96 -4.36 4.33
N MET A 19 4.54 -4.95 5.38
CA MET A 19 4.59 -6.41 5.56
C MET A 19 3.20 -7.01 5.75
N VAL A 20 2.39 -6.47 6.64
CA VAL A 20 1.02 -6.94 6.87
C VAL A 20 0.20 -6.83 5.58
N ALA A 21 0.25 -5.69 4.88
CA ALA A 21 -0.45 -5.50 3.61
C ALA A 21 -0.01 -6.52 2.54
N THR A 22 1.29 -6.78 2.44
CA THR A 22 1.86 -7.77 1.49
C THR A 22 1.39 -9.18 1.81
N LEU A 23 1.49 -9.60 3.08
CA LEU A 23 1.05 -10.92 3.52
C LEU A 23 -0.45 -11.10 3.34
N SER A 24 -1.26 -10.09 3.66
CA SER A 24 -2.70 -10.11 3.42
C SER A 24 -3.02 -10.25 1.92
N ALA A 25 -2.33 -9.52 1.04
CA ALA A 25 -2.53 -9.64 -0.40
C ALA A 25 -2.17 -11.04 -0.94
N ILE A 26 -1.07 -11.61 -0.47
CA ILE A 26 -0.66 -12.98 -0.83
C ILE A 26 -1.67 -14.00 -0.30
N PHE A 27 -2.10 -13.89 0.95
CA PHE A 27 -3.09 -14.79 1.53
C PHE A 27 -4.41 -14.78 0.76
N ILE A 28 -4.91 -13.59 0.39
CA ILE A 28 -6.15 -13.44 -0.38
C ILE A 28 -6.00 -14.03 -1.79
N GLY A 29 -4.84 -13.89 -2.42
CA GLY A 29 -4.58 -14.44 -3.74
C GLY A 29 -4.43 -15.96 -3.74
N GLU A 30 -3.50 -16.46 -2.93
CA GLU A 30 -3.03 -17.86 -2.99
C GLU A 30 -3.86 -18.80 -2.12
N VAL A 31 -4.29 -18.34 -0.94
CA VAL A 31 -5.00 -19.20 0.03
C VAL A 31 -6.50 -19.11 -0.16
N MET A 32 -7.03 -17.90 -0.34
CA MET A 32 -8.46 -17.70 -0.61
C MET A 32 -8.83 -17.86 -2.09
N GLY A 33 -7.85 -18.01 -2.99
CA GLY A 33 -8.06 -18.22 -4.42
C GLY A 33 -8.69 -17.03 -5.16
N ARG A 34 -8.63 -15.81 -4.61
CA ARG A 34 -9.23 -14.63 -5.25
C ARG A 34 -8.26 -14.00 -6.24
N THR A 35 -8.59 -14.05 -7.53
CA THR A 35 -7.77 -13.43 -8.57
C THR A 35 -7.80 -11.89 -8.44
N PRO A 36 -6.63 -11.23 -8.39
CA PRO A 36 -6.59 -9.78 -8.30
C PRO A 36 -7.03 -9.16 -9.63
N CYS A 37 -7.81 -8.09 -9.58
CA CYS A 37 -8.04 -7.28 -10.77
C CYS A 37 -6.78 -6.51 -11.17
N VAL A 38 -6.81 -5.91 -12.36
CA VAL A 38 -5.68 -5.14 -12.93
C VAL A 38 -5.23 -4.01 -12.00
N LEU A 39 -6.16 -3.27 -11.37
CA LEU A 39 -5.80 -2.20 -10.42
C LEU A 39 -5.17 -2.74 -9.14
N CYS A 40 -5.66 -3.85 -8.60
CA CYS A 40 -5.03 -4.53 -7.46
C CYS A 40 -3.62 -5.00 -7.80
N TRP A 41 -3.40 -5.47 -9.03
CA TRP A 41 -2.08 -5.89 -9.50
C TRP A 41 -1.09 -4.73 -9.51
N TYR A 42 -1.50 -3.56 -10.02
CA TYR A 42 -0.67 -2.35 -9.94
C TYR A 42 -0.35 -1.97 -8.49
N GLN A 43 -1.32 -2.03 -7.58
CA GLN A 43 -1.07 -1.76 -6.15
C GLN A 43 -0.03 -2.73 -5.55
N ARG A 44 -0.05 -4.01 -5.93
CA ARG A 44 0.96 -5.00 -5.48
C ARG A 44 2.38 -4.66 -5.95
N ILE A 45 2.53 -4.17 -7.18
CA ILE A 45 3.85 -3.74 -7.71
C ILE A 45 4.47 -2.67 -6.82
N PHE A 46 3.67 -1.76 -6.27
CA PHE A 46 4.17 -0.72 -5.37
C PHE A 46 4.32 -1.21 -3.92
N MET A 47 3.41 -2.05 -3.43
CA MET A 47 3.40 -2.51 -2.03
C MET A 47 4.51 -3.53 -1.72
N PHE A 48 4.75 -4.51 -2.61
CA PHE A 48 5.67 -5.61 -2.30
C PHE A 48 7.13 -5.15 -2.18
N PRO A 49 7.65 -4.28 -3.07
CA PRO A 49 9.00 -3.76 -2.89
C PRO A 49 9.11 -2.86 -1.66
N LEU A 50 8.07 -2.08 -1.30
CA LEU A 50 8.08 -1.27 -0.07
C LEU A 50 8.35 -2.13 1.16
N ALA A 51 7.77 -3.33 1.23
CA ALA A 51 7.94 -4.21 2.38
C ALA A 51 9.39 -4.69 2.55
N LEU A 52 10.09 -4.95 1.44
CA LEU A 52 11.52 -5.30 1.45
C LEU A 52 12.40 -4.08 1.77
N VAL A 53 12.14 -2.99 1.06
CA VAL A 53 12.94 -1.77 1.10
C VAL A 53 12.88 -1.10 2.48
N LEU A 54 11.69 -0.99 3.07
CA LEU A 54 11.53 -0.49 4.44
C LEU A 54 12.10 -1.46 5.49
N GLY A 55 12.10 -2.77 5.19
CA GLY A 55 12.71 -3.77 6.06
C GLY A 55 14.22 -3.63 6.13
N VAL A 56 14.87 -3.48 4.98
CA VAL A 56 16.32 -3.22 4.90
C VAL A 56 16.67 -1.88 5.56
N ALA A 57 15.90 -0.82 5.28
CA ALA A 57 16.10 0.49 5.90
C ALA A 57 15.99 0.42 7.42
N SER A 58 14.96 -0.28 7.94
CA SER A 58 14.76 -0.46 9.38
C SER A 58 15.87 -1.28 10.03
N TYR A 59 16.31 -2.37 9.39
CA TYR A 59 17.38 -3.23 9.90
C TYR A 59 18.74 -2.51 9.96
N ARG A 60 19.05 -1.71 8.94
CA ARG A 60 20.29 -0.93 8.87
C ARG A 60 20.24 0.37 9.69
N GLY A 61 19.06 0.78 10.15
CA GLY A 61 18.85 2.12 10.72
C GLY A 61 19.10 3.23 9.70
N ASP A 62 18.91 2.94 8.41
CA ASP A 62 19.09 3.90 7.31
C ASP A 62 17.88 4.85 7.26
N HIS A 63 18.03 6.00 7.92
CA HIS A 63 16.98 7.01 7.96
C HIS A 63 16.81 7.75 6.65
N ASP A 64 17.75 7.68 5.71
CA ASP A 64 17.58 8.27 4.37
C ASP A 64 16.70 7.39 3.46
N GLY A 65 16.27 6.23 3.94
CA GLY A 65 15.40 5.34 3.19
C GLY A 65 14.04 5.91 2.79
N TRP A 66 13.61 7.00 3.40
CA TRP A 66 12.42 7.73 2.95
C TRP A 66 12.55 8.24 1.52
N ARG A 67 13.76 8.53 1.02
CA ARG A 67 13.97 9.13 -0.32
C ARG A 67 13.51 8.22 -1.45
N TYR A 68 13.75 6.92 -1.33
CA TYR A 68 13.33 5.92 -2.32
C TYR A 68 11.95 5.32 -2.02
N ALA A 69 11.58 5.19 -0.74
CA ALA A 69 10.31 4.59 -0.36
C ALA A 69 9.12 5.55 -0.58
N MET A 70 9.32 6.86 -0.38
CA MET A 70 8.24 7.84 -0.45
C MET A 70 7.61 7.96 -1.85
N PRO A 71 8.38 8.09 -2.96
CA PRO A 71 7.79 8.11 -4.30
C PRO A 71 6.96 6.85 -4.59
N LEU A 72 7.48 5.67 -4.19
CA LEU A 72 6.82 4.40 -4.42
C LEU A 72 5.49 4.30 -3.65
N ALA A 73 5.48 4.74 -2.39
CA ALA A 73 4.29 4.79 -1.55
C ALA A 73 3.24 5.79 -2.04
N VAL A 74 3.66 6.97 -2.52
CA VAL A 74 2.76 7.99 -3.07
C VAL A 74 2.10 7.53 -4.36
N VAL A 75 2.86 6.91 -5.28
CA VAL A 75 2.28 6.37 -6.51
C VAL A 75 1.31 5.23 -6.22
N GLY A 76 1.67 4.32 -5.32
CA GLY A 76 0.78 3.26 -4.84
C GLY A 76 -0.51 3.81 -4.19
N ALA A 77 -0.40 4.86 -3.38
CA ALA A 77 -1.56 5.58 -2.81
C ALA A 77 -2.46 6.17 -3.90
N GLY A 78 -1.89 6.71 -4.98
CA GLY A 78 -2.65 7.23 -6.12
C GLY A 78 -3.49 6.15 -6.80
N PHE A 79 -2.90 4.98 -7.09
CA PHE A 79 -3.63 3.84 -7.65
C PHE A 79 -4.70 3.31 -6.69
N ALA A 80 -4.41 3.25 -5.39
CA ALA A 80 -5.38 2.85 -4.38
C ALA A 80 -6.55 3.84 -4.29
N GLY A 81 -6.26 5.14 -4.29
CA GLY A 81 -7.28 6.21 -4.28
C GLY A 81 -8.19 6.15 -5.50
N TYR A 82 -7.61 6.02 -6.69
CA TYR A 82 -8.37 5.83 -7.93
C TYR A 82 -9.28 4.60 -7.85
N HIS A 83 -8.74 3.47 -7.40
CA HIS A 83 -9.50 2.22 -7.29
C HIS A 83 -10.64 2.34 -6.26
N THR A 84 -10.40 3.01 -5.12
CA THR A 84 -11.42 3.28 -4.11
C THR A 84 -12.54 4.16 -4.65
N LEU A 85 -12.22 5.22 -5.39
CA LEU A 85 -13.22 6.10 -6.02
C LEU A 85 -14.05 5.37 -7.08
N LEU A 86 -13.40 4.50 -7.86
CA LEU A 86 -14.06 3.66 -8.86
C LEU A 86 -14.99 2.64 -8.19
N TYR A 87 -14.58 2.01 -7.09
CA TYR A 87 -15.43 1.08 -6.34
C TYR A 87 -16.69 1.75 -5.77
N TRP A 88 -16.58 2.98 -5.29
CA TRP A 88 -17.73 3.76 -4.79
C TRP A 88 -18.59 4.39 -5.89
N GLY A 89 -18.24 4.23 -7.16
CA GLY A 89 -18.99 4.79 -8.28
C GLY A 89 -18.90 6.32 -8.39
N VAL A 90 -17.90 6.93 -7.76
CA VAL A 90 -17.63 8.39 -7.92
C VAL A 90 -17.02 8.67 -9.29
N ILE A 91 -16.29 7.71 -9.84
CA ILE A 91 -15.71 7.75 -11.19
C ILE A 91 -16.34 6.62 -11.99
N GLU A 92 -16.89 6.95 -13.15
CA GLU A 92 -17.44 5.97 -14.08
C GLU A 92 -16.28 5.17 -14.73
N PRO A 93 -16.39 3.84 -14.82
CA PRO A 93 -15.35 3.03 -15.44
C PRO A 93 -15.29 3.34 -16.93
N GLU A 94 -14.23 4.01 -17.39
CA GLU A 94 -14.18 4.49 -18.78
C GLU A 94 -14.13 3.34 -19.79
N ILE A 95 -13.60 2.16 -19.44
CA ILE A 95 -13.60 0.98 -20.33
C ILE A 95 -13.51 -0.27 -19.46
N VAL A 96 -14.60 -1.04 -19.34
CA VAL A 96 -14.51 -2.42 -18.82
C VAL A 96 -13.82 -3.22 -19.92
N SER A 97 -12.52 -3.48 -19.76
CA SER A 97 -11.80 -4.32 -20.72
C SER A 97 -12.51 -5.67 -20.81
N CYS A 98 -13.03 -6.00 -21.99
CA CYS A 98 -13.69 -7.28 -22.28
C CYS A 98 -12.79 -8.52 -22.04
N SER A 99 -11.52 -8.31 -21.66
CA SER A 99 -10.50 -9.31 -21.38
C SER A 99 -10.04 -9.39 -19.92
N ALA A 100 -10.56 -8.55 -19.01
CA ALA A 100 -10.21 -8.69 -17.59
C ALA A 100 -11.04 -9.82 -16.97
N GLU A 101 -10.37 -10.88 -16.53
CA GLU A 101 -11.01 -12.04 -15.88
C GLU A 101 -11.80 -11.67 -14.61
N THR A 102 -11.48 -10.52 -13.97
CA THR A 102 -12.17 -10.00 -12.78
C THR A 102 -12.40 -8.49 -12.80
N SER A 103 -13.62 -8.07 -12.45
CA SER A 103 -14.03 -6.65 -12.37
C SER A 103 -13.38 -5.91 -11.20
N CYS A 104 -12.90 -4.68 -11.44
CA CYS A 104 -12.34 -3.81 -10.40
C CYS A 104 -13.39 -3.21 -9.46
N SER A 105 -14.67 -3.20 -9.85
CA SER A 105 -15.79 -2.69 -9.03
C SER A 105 -16.74 -3.81 -8.58
N GLY A 106 -16.36 -5.08 -8.74
CA GLY A 106 -17.21 -6.21 -8.36
C GLY A 106 -17.39 -6.34 -6.84
N ALA A 107 -18.53 -6.92 -6.42
CA ALA A 107 -18.84 -7.17 -5.01
C ALA A 107 -17.83 -8.10 -4.31
N GLU A 108 -17.13 -8.94 -5.08
CA GLU A 108 -16.03 -9.80 -4.62
C GLU A 108 -14.83 -9.02 -4.04
N MET A 109 -14.78 -7.70 -4.31
CA MET A 109 -13.75 -6.79 -3.80
C MET A 109 -14.00 -6.31 -2.36
N ALA A 110 -14.98 -6.89 -1.66
CA ALA A 110 -15.16 -6.70 -0.22
C ALA A 110 -14.57 -7.85 0.61
N ILE A 111 -13.86 -7.52 1.68
CA ILE A 111 -13.52 -8.44 2.78
C ILE A 111 -14.60 -8.28 3.86
N LEU A 112 -14.94 -9.38 4.56
CA LEU A 112 -15.92 -9.39 5.66
C LEU A 112 -17.31 -8.87 5.25
N GLY A 113 -17.65 -8.99 3.96
CA GLY A 113 -18.95 -8.62 3.40
C GLY A 113 -19.24 -7.12 3.33
N SER A 114 -18.33 -6.24 3.76
CA SER A 114 -18.60 -4.80 3.87
C SER A 114 -17.41 -3.88 3.65
N ILE A 115 -16.17 -4.33 3.92
CA ILE A 115 -14.98 -3.47 3.82
C ILE A 115 -14.33 -3.64 2.45
N PRO A 116 -14.26 -2.60 1.60
CA PRO A 116 -13.63 -2.71 0.29
C PRO A 116 -12.11 -2.92 0.41
N LEU A 117 -11.59 -3.93 -0.27
CA LEU A 117 -10.16 -4.15 -0.50
C LEU A 117 -9.40 -2.89 -0.93
N PRO A 118 -9.86 -2.13 -1.95
CA PRO A 118 -9.13 -0.94 -2.39
C PRO A 118 -9.01 0.11 -1.29
N PHE A 119 -10.04 0.25 -0.44
CA PHE A 119 -10.03 1.19 0.68
C PHE A 119 -9.00 0.79 1.76
N VAL A 120 -8.92 -0.50 2.10
CA VAL A 120 -7.91 -0.99 3.07
C VAL A 120 -6.50 -0.80 2.53
N SER A 121 -6.30 -1.04 1.23
CA SER A 121 -5.04 -0.77 0.55
C SER A 121 -4.66 0.72 0.61
N LEU A 122 -5.62 1.61 0.36
CA LEU A 122 -5.41 3.06 0.48
C LEU A 122 -4.99 3.46 1.90
N LEU A 123 -5.65 2.92 2.93
CA LEU A 123 -5.27 3.17 4.32
C LEU A 123 -3.83 2.70 4.61
N ALA A 124 -3.44 1.53 4.11
CA ALA A 124 -2.08 1.02 4.29
C ALA A 124 -1.04 1.95 3.63
N PHE A 125 -1.25 2.37 2.38
CA PHE A 125 -0.37 3.32 1.71
C PHE A 125 -0.33 4.68 2.41
N ALA A 126 -1.47 5.19 2.86
CA ALA A 126 -1.55 6.46 3.59
C ALA A 126 -0.74 6.41 4.89
N LEU A 127 -0.85 5.32 5.66
CA LEU A 127 -0.06 5.09 6.86
C LEU A 127 1.44 5.08 6.55
N ILE A 128 1.87 4.37 5.50
CA ILE A 128 3.27 4.34 5.07
C ILE A 128 3.76 5.75 4.67
N VAL A 129 2.97 6.50 3.91
CA VAL A 129 3.31 7.87 3.50
C VAL A 129 3.46 8.79 4.72
N ILE A 130 2.55 8.71 5.69
CA ILE A 130 2.62 9.48 6.94
C ILE A 130 3.87 9.09 7.74
N SER A 131 4.14 7.79 7.91
CA SER A 131 5.35 7.31 8.60
C SER A 131 6.62 7.86 7.95
N LEU A 132 6.71 7.77 6.61
CA LEU A 132 7.87 8.28 5.86
C LEU A 132 8.00 9.81 5.93
N PHE A 133 6.89 10.54 5.93
CA PHE A 133 6.90 11.99 6.12
C PHE A 133 7.44 12.37 7.49
N LEU A 134 7.05 11.64 8.54
CA LEU A 134 7.56 11.86 9.88
C LEU A 134 9.05 11.51 10.00
N VAL A 135 9.53 10.46 9.32
CA VAL A 135 10.96 10.14 9.22
C VAL A 135 11.72 11.29 8.56
N ARG A 136 11.24 11.76 7.39
CA ARG A 136 11.83 12.91 6.66
C ARG A 136 11.95 14.16 7.52
N HIS A 137 10.93 14.46 8.31
CA HIS A 137 10.93 15.64 9.17
C HIS A 137 11.90 15.51 10.37
N GLN A 138 12.22 14.29 10.80
CA GLN A 138 13.20 14.04 11.86
C GLN A 138 14.64 13.99 11.33
N THR A 139 14.84 13.62 10.06
CA THR A 139 16.19 13.57 9.43
C THR A 139 16.67 14.92 8.92
N ASN A 140 15.76 15.80 8.51
CA ASN A 140 16.10 17.16 8.07
C ASN A 140 16.22 18.18 9.21
N LYS A 141 16.19 17.73 10.48
CA LYS A 141 16.40 18.55 11.67
C LYS A 141 17.74 18.24 12.29
#